data_AF-A0A653VJU3-F1
#
_entry.id   AF-A0A653VJU3-F1
#
_cell.length_a   1.000
_cell.length_b   1.000
_cell.length_c   1.000
_cell.angle_alpha   90.00
_cell.angle_beta   90.00
_cell.angle_gamma   90.00
#
_symmetry.space_group_name_H-M   'P 1'
#
loop_
_entity.id
_entity.type
_entity.pdbx_description
1 polymer ?
#
loop_
_entity_poly.entity_id
_entity_poly.type
_entity_poly.pdbx_seq_one_letter_code
_entity_poly.pdbx_strand_id
1 'polypeptide(L)'
;MPAALLVQGDISVPNFSNSTNSTKVQEALVNLQTACMGLGGDFTDVDEVLITQYIFAGYSHRYVDIRRADQWMFTTNQRIRRSELMWLKELKKDAYQPGIGSWVTAQVHLFPGASGSLQVFDEEVQPPTETSGRKGTAEVISSELLAFPRTLENIPSWMRSILEAAHMSPPLYNREQGTVDWNNKRLPVTESGTDFSKDPAVIDSSDEPGVFAKISKKLFGA
;
A
#
# COMPACT_ATOMS: atom_id res chain seq x y z
N MET A 1 -19.71 -2.26 14.87
CA MET A 1 -19.83 -1.33 13.72
C MET A 1 -19.99 -2.18 12.48
N PRO A 2 -20.95 -1.88 11.58
CA PRO A 2 -21.14 -2.68 10.38
C PRO A 2 -19.99 -2.44 9.40
N ALA A 3 -19.63 -3.48 8.65
CA ALA A 3 -18.59 -3.48 7.64
C ALA A 3 -18.77 -2.31 6.68
N ALA A 4 -17.69 -1.53 6.47
CA ALA A 4 -17.59 -0.68 5.30
C ALA A 4 -17.51 -1.62 4.10
N LEU A 5 -18.66 -1.95 3.52
CA LEU A 5 -18.76 -2.60 2.22
C LEU A 5 -18.18 -1.60 1.22
N LEU A 6 -16.91 -1.79 0.86
CA LEU A 6 -16.27 -0.99 -0.17
C LEU A 6 -17.02 -1.28 -1.47
N VAL A 7 -17.63 -0.23 -2.02
CA VAL A 7 -18.38 -0.29 -3.28
C VAL A 7 -17.40 -0.73 -4.37
N GLN A 8 -17.71 -1.85 -5.04
CA GLN A 8 -16.98 -2.33 -6.20
C GLN A 8 -17.14 -1.31 -7.34
N GLY A 9 -16.08 -0.55 -7.60
CA GLY A 9 -15.89 0.15 -8.86
C GLY A 9 -15.06 -0.73 -9.77
N ASP A 10 -15.70 -1.35 -10.77
CA ASP A 10 -14.99 -1.97 -11.89
C ASP A 10 -14.44 -0.86 -12.79
N ILE A 11 -13.23 -0.41 -12.48
CA ILE A 11 -12.42 0.38 -13.40
C ILE A 11 -11.10 -0.34 -13.51
N SER A 12 -10.89 -1.05 -14.62
CA SER A 12 -9.67 -1.79 -14.88
C SER A 12 -8.54 -0.84 -15.30
N VAL A 13 -7.58 -0.60 -14.40
CA VAL A 13 -6.27 -0.03 -14.77
C VAL A 13 -5.41 -1.14 -15.39
N PRO A 14 -4.78 -0.93 -16.57
CA PRO A 14 -4.34 -2.03 -17.45
C PRO A 14 -3.20 -2.92 -16.90
N ASN A 15 -2.55 -2.56 -15.80
CA ASN A 15 -1.31 -3.21 -15.35
C ASN A 15 -1.38 -3.95 -14.01
N PHE A 16 -2.44 -3.79 -13.20
CA PHE A 16 -2.57 -4.56 -11.95
C PHE A 16 -3.15 -5.96 -12.16
N SER A 17 -3.98 -6.15 -13.19
CA SER A 17 -4.66 -7.42 -13.48
C SER A 17 -3.72 -8.57 -13.88
N ASN A 18 -2.52 -8.26 -14.40
CA ASN A 18 -1.54 -9.27 -14.82
C ASN A 18 -0.72 -9.82 -13.64
N SER A 19 -0.48 -9.03 -12.59
CA SER A 19 0.35 -9.47 -11.45
C SER A 19 -0.43 -10.32 -10.43
N THR A 20 -1.72 -10.02 -10.25
CA THR A 20 -2.62 -10.74 -9.33
C THR A 20 -3.02 -12.14 -9.82
N ASN A 21 -2.90 -12.40 -11.12
CA ASN A 21 -3.19 -13.71 -11.73
C ASN A 21 -1.93 -14.57 -11.97
N SER A 22 -0.78 -14.17 -11.45
CA SER A 22 0.45 -14.96 -11.61
C SER A 22 0.41 -16.28 -10.85
N THR A 23 1.11 -17.30 -11.34
CA THR A 23 1.23 -18.61 -10.67
C THR A 23 1.71 -18.48 -9.22
N LYS A 24 2.63 -17.54 -8.95
CA LYS A 24 3.12 -17.26 -7.60
C LYS A 24 2.02 -16.78 -6.66
N VAL A 25 1.12 -15.90 -7.13
CA VAL A 25 -0.01 -15.43 -6.33
C VAL A 25 -0.99 -16.57 -6.07
N GLN A 26 -1.27 -17.39 -7.08
CA GLN A 26 -2.15 -18.56 -6.91
C GLN A 26 -1.59 -19.57 -5.91
N GLU A 27 -0.29 -19.89 -5.97
CA GLU A 27 0.38 -20.74 -4.97
C GLU A 27 0.33 -20.13 -3.56
N ALA A 28 0.55 -18.82 -3.43
CA ALA A 28 0.46 -18.12 -2.16
C ALA A 28 -0.95 -18.14 -1.58
N LEU A 29 -1.98 -17.97 -2.42
CA LEU A 29 -3.38 -18.07 -2.03
C LEU A 29 -3.74 -19.49 -1.55
N VAL A 30 -3.32 -20.53 -2.27
CA VAL A 30 -3.53 -21.93 -1.86
C VAL A 30 -2.87 -22.24 -0.52
N ASN A 31 -1.63 -21.78 -0.32
CA ASN A 31 -0.90 -21.97 0.94
C ASN A 31 -1.61 -21.25 2.10
N LEU A 32 -2.04 -20.01 1.89
CA LEU A 32 -2.76 -19.23 2.89
C LEU A 32 -4.13 -19.86 3.22
N GLN A 33 -4.86 -20.32 2.20
CA GLN A 33 -6.13 -21.02 2.35
C GLN A 33 -5.97 -22.31 3.15
N THR A 34 -4.93 -23.10 2.87
CA THR A 34 -4.60 -24.32 3.62
C THR A 34 -4.29 -24.01 5.08
N ALA A 35 -3.51 -22.95 5.34
CA ALA A 35 -3.18 -22.53 6.71
C ALA A 35 -4.41 -22.02 7.49
N CYS A 36 -5.31 -21.30 6.83
CA CYS A 36 -6.47 -20.67 7.45
C CYS A 36 -7.65 -21.63 7.64
N MET A 37 -7.91 -22.49 6.66
CA MET A 37 -9.15 -23.25 6.52
C MET A 37 -8.93 -24.77 6.47
N GLY A 38 -7.67 -25.23 6.35
CA GLY A 38 -7.32 -26.64 6.38
C GLY A 38 -7.42 -27.26 7.77
N LEU A 39 -7.00 -28.53 7.88
CA LEU A 39 -7.02 -29.26 9.15
C LEU A 39 -6.15 -28.55 10.20
N GLY A 40 -6.77 -28.08 11.28
CA GLY A 40 -6.09 -27.30 12.33
C GLY A 40 -6.02 -25.80 12.07
N GLY A 41 -6.63 -25.31 10.99
CA GLY A 41 -6.85 -23.89 10.74
C GLY A 41 -7.94 -23.29 11.63
N ASP A 42 -7.95 -21.97 11.78
CA ASP A 42 -8.87 -21.27 12.69
C ASP A 42 -10.27 -21.05 12.09
N PHE A 43 -10.47 -21.34 10.79
CA PHE A 43 -11.68 -21.01 10.04
C PHE A 43 -12.25 -22.23 9.28
N THR A 44 -12.52 -23.33 9.99
CA THR A 44 -13.01 -24.59 9.37
C THR A 44 -14.51 -24.61 9.04
N ASP A 45 -15.31 -23.74 9.68
CA ASP A 45 -16.77 -23.65 9.51
C ASP A 45 -17.18 -22.23 9.08
N VAL A 46 -16.61 -21.72 7.98
CA VAL A 46 -16.96 -20.41 7.44
C VAL A 46 -17.23 -20.52 5.94
N ASP A 47 -18.09 -19.67 5.42
CA ASP A 47 -18.39 -19.59 3.99
C ASP A 47 -17.27 -18.83 3.25
N GLU A 48 -16.65 -17.87 3.93
CA GLU A 48 -15.61 -17.00 3.38
C GLU A 48 -14.75 -16.38 4.48
N VAL A 49 -13.46 -16.18 4.18
CA VAL A 49 -12.56 -15.34 4.97
C VAL A 49 -12.13 -14.16 4.11
N LEU A 50 -12.39 -12.94 4.58
CA LEU A 50 -11.92 -11.70 3.99
C LEU A 50 -10.79 -11.13 4.84
N ILE A 51 -9.62 -10.99 4.25
CA ILE A 51 -8.46 -10.38 4.88
C ILE A 51 -8.23 -9.02 4.22
N THR A 52 -8.49 -7.94 4.95
CA THR A 52 -8.12 -6.59 4.50
C THR A 52 -6.76 -6.23 5.06
N GLN A 53 -5.79 -6.00 4.19
CA GLN A 53 -4.41 -5.72 4.53
C GLN A 53 -4.02 -4.31 4.07
N TYR A 54 -3.63 -3.46 5.02
CA TYR A 54 -2.95 -2.20 4.78
C TYR A 54 -1.44 -2.41 4.82
N ILE A 55 -0.71 -1.95 3.81
CA ILE A 55 0.74 -2.11 3.66
C ILE A 55 1.37 -0.78 3.25
N PHE A 56 2.03 -0.16 4.20
CA PHE A 56 2.95 0.96 4.03
C PHE A 56 4.39 0.48 4.24
N ALA A 57 5.38 1.23 3.75
CA ALA A 57 6.79 0.88 3.81
C ALA A 57 7.28 0.49 5.23
N GLY A 58 6.87 1.25 6.24
CA GLY A 58 7.24 1.02 7.66
C GLY A 58 6.14 0.41 8.52
N TYR A 59 4.95 0.17 7.97
CA TYR A 59 3.78 -0.18 8.76
C TYR A 59 2.84 -1.11 7.99
N SER A 60 2.33 -2.14 8.66
CA SER A 60 1.29 -2.99 8.08
C SER A 60 0.23 -3.28 9.11
N HIS A 61 -1.03 -3.25 8.69
CA HIS A 61 -2.16 -3.58 9.55
C HIS A 61 -3.14 -4.48 8.83
N ARG A 62 -3.87 -5.28 9.60
CA ARG A 62 -4.75 -6.30 9.07
C ARG A 62 -6.05 -6.34 9.83
N TYR A 63 -7.13 -6.48 9.08
CA TYR A 63 -8.43 -6.90 9.58
C TYR A 63 -8.80 -8.23 8.94
N VAL A 64 -9.48 -9.06 9.71
CA VAL A 64 -10.01 -10.33 9.23
C VAL A 64 -11.49 -10.34 9.56
N ASP A 65 -12.30 -10.48 8.53
CA ASP A 65 -13.73 -10.66 8.61
C ASP A 65 -14.05 -12.06 8.10
N ILE A 66 -15.03 -12.71 8.70
CA ILE A 66 -15.49 -14.03 8.28
C ILE A 66 -16.97 -13.98 7.98
N ARG A 67 -17.39 -14.72 6.95
CA ARG A 67 -18.80 -14.97 6.69
C ARG A 67 -19.16 -16.38 7.16
N ARG A 68 -20.20 -16.52 7.98
CA ARG A 68 -20.71 -17.82 8.43
C ARG A 68 -22.23 -17.80 8.39
N ALA A 69 -22.83 -18.81 7.76
CA ALA A 69 -24.26 -18.88 7.54
C ALA A 69 -24.80 -17.57 6.92
N ASP A 70 -24.07 -17.07 5.91
CA ASP A 70 -24.35 -15.83 5.18
C ASP A 70 -24.36 -14.53 6.02
N GLN A 71 -23.77 -14.57 7.22
CA GLN A 71 -23.61 -13.39 8.07
C GLN A 71 -22.14 -13.01 8.25
N TRP A 72 -21.84 -11.74 8.01
CA TRP A 72 -20.51 -11.18 8.25
C TRP A 72 -20.26 -10.92 9.73
N MET A 73 -19.12 -11.38 10.21
CA MET A 73 -18.66 -11.23 11.58
C MET A 73 -17.21 -10.77 11.59
N PHE A 74 -16.93 -9.79 12.43
CA PHE A 74 -15.56 -9.36 12.70
C PHE A 74 -14.85 -10.38 13.61
N THR A 75 -13.62 -10.76 13.29
CA THR A 75 -12.80 -11.60 14.17
C THR A 75 -11.53 -10.89 14.61
N THR A 76 -11.28 -10.91 15.91
CA THR A 76 -10.00 -10.48 16.51
C THR A 76 -8.97 -11.59 16.53
N ASN A 77 -9.34 -12.82 16.14
CA ASN A 77 -8.47 -13.99 16.24
C ASN A 77 -7.51 -14.04 15.04
N GLN A 78 -6.42 -13.29 15.13
CA GLN A 78 -5.47 -13.08 14.05
C GLN A 78 -4.27 -14.03 14.09
N ARG A 79 -4.52 -15.32 14.01
CA ARG A 79 -3.44 -16.32 13.99
C ARG A 79 -2.72 -16.44 12.65
N ILE A 80 -3.23 -15.78 11.61
CA ILE A 80 -2.52 -15.65 10.33
C ILE A 80 -1.15 -15.03 10.61
N ARG A 81 -0.08 -15.78 10.36
CA ARG A 81 1.29 -15.39 10.68
C ARG A 81 1.75 -14.31 9.72
N ARG A 82 2.68 -13.48 10.18
CA ARG A 82 3.29 -12.44 9.32
C ARG A 82 3.90 -13.04 8.05
N SER A 83 4.53 -14.22 8.15
CA SER A 83 5.15 -14.92 7.02
C SER A 83 4.14 -15.28 5.93
N GLU A 84 2.90 -15.57 6.29
CA GLU A 84 1.85 -16.01 5.36
C GLU A 84 1.35 -14.86 4.46
N LEU A 85 1.71 -13.61 4.77
CA LEU A 85 1.37 -12.43 3.99
C LEU A 85 2.60 -11.67 3.48
N MET A 86 3.82 -12.21 3.64
CA MET A 86 5.04 -11.53 3.17
C MET A 86 5.05 -11.40 1.65
N TRP A 87 4.45 -12.33 0.92
CA TRP A 87 4.31 -12.29 -0.54
C TRP A 87 3.55 -11.05 -1.03
N LEU A 88 2.63 -10.49 -0.23
CA LEU A 88 1.95 -9.24 -0.57
C LEU A 88 2.92 -8.05 -0.62
N LYS A 89 3.99 -8.05 0.19
CA LYS A 89 5.00 -6.99 0.15
C LYS A 89 5.88 -7.07 -1.10
N GLU A 90 6.17 -8.29 -1.56
CA GLU A 90 6.88 -8.53 -2.81
C GLU A 90 6.01 -8.10 -3.98
N LEU A 91 4.74 -8.53 -4.00
CA LEU A 91 3.78 -8.11 -5.01
C LEU A 91 3.58 -6.58 -5.04
N LYS A 92 3.57 -5.91 -3.89
CA LYS A 92 3.52 -4.44 -3.80
C LYS A 92 4.73 -3.80 -4.51
N LYS A 93 5.94 -4.35 -4.31
CA LYS A 93 7.15 -3.87 -4.97
C LYS A 93 7.10 -4.10 -6.48
N ASP A 94 6.68 -5.28 -6.90
CA ASP A 94 6.56 -5.63 -8.32
C ASP A 94 5.50 -4.80 -9.04
N ALA A 95 4.49 -4.33 -8.30
CA ALA A 95 3.42 -3.47 -8.82
C ALA A 95 3.78 -1.97 -8.84
N TYR A 96 4.96 -1.59 -8.34
CA TYR A 96 5.39 -0.19 -8.32
C TYR A 96 5.64 0.34 -9.72
N GLN A 97 5.18 1.56 -9.96
CA GLN A 97 5.46 2.31 -11.18
C GLN A 97 6.01 3.69 -10.81
N PRO A 98 7.19 4.10 -11.33
CA PRO A 98 7.78 5.40 -11.04
C PRO A 98 6.83 6.57 -11.30
N GLY A 99 6.62 7.39 -10.27
CA GLY A 99 5.74 8.55 -10.32
C GLY A 99 4.24 8.25 -10.20
N ILE A 100 3.82 7.00 -10.29
CA ILE A 100 2.45 6.57 -9.99
C ILE A 100 2.36 6.03 -8.56
N GLY A 101 3.39 5.29 -8.12
CA GLY A 101 3.42 4.63 -6.82
C GLY A 101 3.03 3.15 -6.91
N SER A 102 2.62 2.61 -5.77
CA SER A 102 2.12 1.24 -5.61
C SER A 102 0.97 1.24 -4.60
N TRP A 103 0.06 0.26 -4.68
CA TRP A 103 -1.13 0.15 -3.83
C TRP A 103 -0.78 0.01 -2.34
N VAL A 104 -1.52 0.67 -1.45
CA VAL A 104 -1.37 0.52 0.02
C VAL A 104 -2.39 -0.40 0.68
N THR A 105 -3.40 -0.86 -0.07
CA THR A 105 -4.47 -1.71 0.44
C THR A 105 -4.71 -2.89 -0.48
N ALA A 106 -4.84 -4.08 0.09
CA ALA A 106 -5.24 -5.29 -0.61
C ALA A 106 -6.31 -6.06 0.18
N GLN A 107 -7.18 -6.76 -0.52
CA GLN A 107 -8.15 -7.69 0.03
C GLN A 107 -7.90 -9.10 -0.50
N VAL A 108 -7.78 -10.05 0.40
CA VAL A 108 -7.66 -11.47 0.08
C VAL A 108 -8.94 -12.17 0.50
N HIS A 109 -9.59 -12.84 -0.44
CA HIS A 109 -10.77 -13.65 -0.22
C HIS A 109 -10.39 -15.13 -0.28
N LEU A 110 -10.82 -15.90 0.71
CA LEU A 110 -10.59 -17.35 0.78
C LEU A 110 -11.92 -18.07 0.98
N PHE A 111 -12.10 -19.19 0.28
CA PHE A 111 -13.35 -19.96 0.25
C PHE A 111 -13.06 -21.45 0.52
N PRO A 112 -13.90 -22.22 1.26
CA PRO A 112 -13.60 -23.62 1.60
C PRO A 112 -13.49 -24.59 0.41
N GLY A 113 -14.06 -24.24 -0.75
CA GLY A 113 -14.14 -25.13 -1.92
C GLY A 113 -13.93 -24.44 -3.26
N ALA A 114 -13.46 -23.20 -3.26
CA ALA A 114 -13.15 -22.44 -4.46
C ALA A 114 -11.76 -21.81 -4.33
N SER A 115 -11.19 -21.41 -5.48
CA SER A 115 -9.94 -20.66 -5.49
C SER A 115 -10.11 -19.34 -4.74
N GLY A 116 -9.16 -19.01 -3.88
CA GLY A 116 -9.06 -17.68 -3.31
C GLY A 116 -8.82 -16.62 -4.40
N SER A 117 -9.07 -15.36 -4.04
CA SER A 117 -8.83 -14.22 -4.93
C SER A 117 -8.14 -13.07 -4.20
N LEU A 118 -7.37 -12.30 -4.95
CA LEU A 118 -6.73 -11.07 -4.49
C LEU A 118 -7.31 -9.89 -5.24
N GLN A 119 -7.76 -8.89 -4.48
CA GLN A 119 -8.14 -7.58 -4.99
C GLN A 119 -7.16 -6.53 -4.47
N VAL A 120 -6.69 -5.68 -5.38
CA VAL A 120 -5.97 -4.44 -5.05
C VAL A 120 -6.80 -3.27 -5.56
N PHE A 121 -6.69 -2.12 -4.91
CA PHE A 121 -7.53 -0.96 -5.21
C PHE A 121 -6.74 0.11 -5.94
N ASP A 122 -7.29 0.60 -7.05
CA ASP A 122 -6.74 1.74 -7.79
C ASP A 122 -6.93 3.05 -7.01
N GLU A 123 -8.13 3.25 -6.45
CA GLU A 123 -8.39 4.30 -5.48
C GLU A 123 -8.09 3.79 -4.07
N GLU A 124 -6.96 4.23 -3.55
CA GLU A 124 -6.48 3.74 -2.26
C GLU A 124 -7.42 4.12 -1.13
N VAL A 125 -7.93 3.09 -0.47
CA VAL A 125 -8.81 3.23 0.69
C VAL A 125 -8.02 3.74 1.89
N GLN A 126 -8.44 4.87 2.43
CA GLN A 126 -7.91 5.40 3.68
C GLN A 126 -8.13 4.36 4.80
N PRO A 127 -7.10 4.00 5.59
CA PRO A 127 -7.29 3.13 6.73
C PRO A 127 -8.28 3.74 7.73
N PRO A 128 -9.12 2.93 8.42
CA PRO A 128 -10.01 3.43 9.45
C PRO A 128 -9.23 4.22 10.50
N THR A 129 -9.73 5.40 10.85
CA THR A 129 -9.23 6.23 11.95
C THR A 129 -9.61 5.60 13.28
N GLU A 130 -8.83 4.63 13.74
CA GLU A 130 -8.93 4.16 15.13
C GLU A 130 -8.05 5.01 16.06
N THR A 131 -8.61 5.34 17.22
CA THR A 131 -8.06 6.20 18.28
C THR A 131 -6.77 5.68 18.96
N SER A 132 -6.22 4.55 18.53
CA SER A 132 -5.03 3.96 19.14
C SER A 132 -4.13 3.28 18.11
N GLY A 133 -3.30 4.05 17.41
CA GLY A 133 -2.19 3.50 16.63
C GLY A 133 -1.58 4.44 15.61
N ARG A 134 -0.36 4.12 15.15
CA ARG A 134 0.39 4.79 14.05
C ARG A 134 -0.26 4.64 12.66
N LYS A 135 -1.55 4.29 12.57
CA LYS A 135 -2.24 4.03 11.30
C LYS A 135 -2.39 5.34 10.52
N GLY A 136 -1.81 5.40 9.32
CA GLY A 136 -1.98 6.55 8.44
C GLY A 136 -1.49 7.88 9.03
N THR A 137 -0.48 7.88 9.91
CA THR A 137 0.13 9.14 10.35
C THR A 137 0.92 9.78 9.21
N ALA A 138 1.19 11.08 9.33
CA ALA A 138 1.97 11.81 8.34
C ALA A 138 3.37 11.19 8.13
N GLU A 139 4.01 10.65 9.18
CA GLU A 139 5.31 9.98 9.07
C GLU A 139 5.23 8.66 8.31
N VAL A 140 4.16 7.88 8.52
CA VAL A 140 3.95 6.62 7.80
C VAL A 140 3.69 6.89 6.33
N ILE A 141 2.86 7.89 6.02
CA ILE A 141 2.58 8.32 4.64
C ILE A 141 3.84 8.89 3.99
N SER A 142 4.60 9.73 4.69
CA SER A 142 5.87 10.26 4.19
C SER A 142 6.88 9.14 3.93
N SER A 143 6.97 8.13 4.80
CA SER A 143 7.86 6.98 4.58
C SER A 143 7.41 6.14 3.38
N GLU A 144 6.10 5.99 3.19
CA GLU A 144 5.52 5.31 2.03
C GLU A 144 5.83 6.03 0.73
N LEU A 145 5.59 7.34 0.67
CA LEU A 145 5.92 8.17 -0.49
C LEU A 145 7.43 8.26 -0.73
N LEU A 146 8.26 8.12 0.30
CA LEU A 146 9.70 8.03 0.13
C LEU A 146 10.11 6.67 -0.45
N ALA A 147 9.45 5.56 -0.10
CA ALA A 147 9.78 4.23 -0.61
C ALA A 147 9.20 3.96 -2.01
N PHE A 148 7.99 4.44 -2.27
CA PHE A 148 7.26 4.33 -3.52
C PHE A 148 6.82 5.72 -4.04
N PRO A 149 7.78 6.52 -4.53
CA PRO A 149 7.56 7.90 -4.96
C PRO A 149 6.46 8.09 -6.00
N ARG A 150 5.66 9.12 -5.76
CA ARG A 150 4.57 9.56 -6.65
C ARG A 150 4.81 11.00 -7.08
N THR A 151 4.33 11.36 -8.26
CA THR A 151 4.18 12.78 -8.59
C THR A 151 3.03 13.37 -7.81
N LEU A 152 3.02 14.70 -7.64
CA LEU A 152 2.07 15.39 -6.78
C LEU A 152 0.61 15.10 -7.13
N GLU A 153 0.31 15.00 -8.43
CA GLU A 153 -1.01 14.68 -8.97
C GLU A 153 -1.45 13.24 -8.69
N ASN A 154 -0.51 12.31 -8.52
CA ASN A 154 -0.77 10.88 -8.26
C ASN A 154 -0.81 10.53 -6.76
N ILE A 155 -0.58 11.50 -5.88
CA ILE A 155 -0.80 11.30 -4.43
C ILE A 155 -2.30 11.36 -4.16
N PRO A 156 -2.90 10.35 -3.51
CA PRO A 156 -4.30 10.38 -3.11
C PRO A 156 -4.62 11.60 -2.25
N SER A 157 -5.79 12.19 -2.43
CA SER A 157 -6.20 13.40 -1.72
C SER A 157 -6.12 13.25 -0.20
N TRP A 158 -6.55 12.12 0.34
CA TRP A 158 -6.51 11.85 1.78
C TRP A 158 -5.08 11.78 2.32
N MET A 159 -4.11 11.27 1.55
CA MET A 159 -2.70 11.28 1.96
C MET A 159 -2.16 12.70 2.02
N ARG A 160 -2.48 13.52 1.01
CA ARG A 160 -2.11 14.94 0.98
C ARG A 160 -2.70 15.69 2.16
N SER A 161 -3.99 15.52 2.43
CA SER A 161 -4.65 16.19 3.55
C SER A 161 -4.03 15.85 4.92
N ILE A 162 -3.59 14.60 5.12
CA ILE A 162 -2.91 14.22 6.37
C ILE A 162 -1.53 14.87 6.48
N LEU A 163 -0.75 14.91 5.39
CA LEU A 163 0.56 15.57 5.38
C LEU A 163 0.44 17.08 5.58
N GLU A 164 -0.53 17.73 4.91
CA GLU A 164 -0.83 19.15 5.05
C GLU A 164 -1.25 19.51 6.47
N ALA A 165 -2.12 18.70 7.09
CA ALA A 165 -2.54 18.88 8.48
C ALA A 165 -1.37 18.74 9.47
N ALA A 166 -0.33 17.99 9.11
CA ALA A 166 0.89 17.83 9.89
C ALA A 166 2.01 18.83 9.50
N HIS A 167 1.75 19.76 8.58
CA HIS A 167 2.75 20.68 8.02
C HIS A 167 3.98 19.98 7.44
N MET A 168 3.80 18.79 6.85
CA MET A 168 4.87 18.01 6.21
C MET A 168 4.77 18.11 4.69
N SER A 169 5.88 18.45 4.04
CA SER A 169 5.98 18.35 2.57
C SER A 169 6.13 16.89 2.16
N PRO A 170 5.34 16.41 1.17
CA PRO A 170 5.48 15.04 0.67
C PRO A 170 6.83 14.85 -0.02
N PRO A 171 7.47 13.68 0.11
CA PRO A 171 8.45 13.22 -0.86
C PRO A 171 7.80 13.10 -2.24
N LEU A 172 8.43 13.69 -3.25
CA LEU A 172 7.88 13.75 -4.61
C LEU A 172 8.82 13.12 -5.63
N TYR A 173 8.24 12.38 -6.57
CA TYR A 173 8.96 11.86 -7.72
C TYR A 173 9.27 12.99 -8.72
N ASN A 174 10.56 13.17 -9.02
CA ASN A 174 11.05 14.07 -10.06
C ASN A 174 11.26 13.28 -11.36
N ARG A 175 10.37 13.51 -12.33
CA ARG A 175 10.39 12.82 -13.63
C ARG A 175 11.64 13.11 -14.46
N GLU A 176 12.17 14.32 -14.37
CA GLU A 176 13.30 14.75 -15.21
C GLU A 176 14.60 14.06 -14.78
N GLN A 177 14.73 13.77 -13.49
CA GLN A 177 15.94 13.18 -12.93
C GLN A 177 15.79 11.73 -12.48
N GLY A 178 14.58 11.16 -12.56
CA GLY A 178 14.31 9.79 -12.13
C GLY A 178 14.60 9.59 -10.65
N THR A 179 14.25 10.56 -9.82
CA THR A 179 14.61 10.60 -8.40
C THR A 179 13.42 10.92 -7.51
N VAL A 180 13.57 10.73 -6.21
CA VAL A 180 12.65 11.26 -5.19
C VAL A 180 13.31 12.41 -4.46
N ASP A 181 12.59 13.51 -4.32
CA ASP A 181 13.02 14.74 -3.68
C ASP A 181 12.25 14.94 -2.38
N TRP A 182 12.96 15.15 -1.28
CA TRP A 182 12.36 15.40 0.03
C TRP A 182 13.34 16.12 0.95
N ASN A 183 12.89 17.09 1.74
CA ASN A 183 13.70 17.77 2.77
C ASN A 183 15.11 18.18 2.31
N ASN A 184 15.23 18.80 1.13
CA ASN A 184 16.50 19.18 0.49
C ASN A 184 17.44 17.99 0.23
N LYS A 185 16.89 16.79 0.05
CA LYS A 185 17.61 15.57 -0.29
C LYS A 185 17.00 14.92 -1.51
N ARG A 186 17.83 14.16 -2.22
CA ARG A 186 17.46 13.42 -3.42
C ARG A 186 18.05 12.01 -3.40
N LEU A 187 17.27 11.03 -3.87
CA LEU A 187 17.72 9.66 -4.11
C LEU A 187 17.23 9.16 -5.47
N PRO A 188 18.00 8.31 -6.15
CA PRO A 188 17.55 7.70 -7.38
C PRO A 188 16.40 6.72 -7.13
N VAL A 189 15.54 6.58 -8.13
CA VAL A 189 14.39 5.67 -8.12
C VAL A 189 14.60 4.61 -9.19
N THR A 190 14.28 3.37 -8.83
CA THR A 190 14.36 2.18 -9.69
C THR A 190 12.97 1.67 -10.04
N GLU A 191 12.89 0.60 -10.82
CA GLU A 191 11.64 -0.14 -11.08
C GLU A 191 10.98 -0.73 -9.83
N SER A 192 11.70 -0.83 -8.69
CA SER A 192 11.20 -1.42 -7.45
C SER A 192 10.99 -0.41 -6.30
N GLY A 193 11.14 0.89 -6.59
CA GLY A 193 11.06 1.98 -5.62
C GLY A 193 12.37 2.73 -5.48
N THR A 194 12.47 3.53 -4.42
CA THR A 194 13.66 4.34 -4.10
C THR A 194 14.87 3.45 -3.80
N ASP A 195 16.02 3.79 -4.37
CA ASP A 195 17.28 3.11 -4.12
C ASP A 195 17.93 3.60 -2.82
N PHE A 196 17.58 2.96 -1.71
CA PHE A 196 18.17 3.23 -0.40
C PHE A 196 19.62 2.71 -0.25
N SER A 197 20.21 2.09 -1.27
CA SER A 197 21.63 1.70 -1.23
C SER A 197 22.57 2.87 -1.54
N LYS A 198 22.03 3.98 -2.05
CA LYS A 198 22.78 5.21 -2.32
C LYS A 198 22.70 6.17 -1.14
N ASP A 199 23.73 6.99 -1.02
CA ASP A 199 23.71 8.13 -0.10
C ASP A 199 22.83 9.25 -0.69
N PRO A 200 21.95 9.88 0.13
CA PRO A 200 21.14 11.01 -0.34
C PRO A 200 22.01 12.19 -0.76
N ALA A 201 21.83 12.65 -2.00
CA ALA A 201 22.44 13.89 -2.45
C ALA A 201 21.71 15.08 -1.82
N VAL A 202 22.44 16.09 -1.35
CA VAL A 202 21.84 17.35 -0.88
C VAL A 202 21.47 18.19 -2.10
N ILE A 203 20.24 18.68 -2.13
CA ILE A 203 19.76 19.60 -3.16
C ILE A 203 20.23 21.00 -2.78
N ASP A 204 21.13 21.59 -3.57
CA ASP A 204 21.43 23.01 -3.48
C ASP A 204 20.50 23.79 -4.41
N SER A 205 19.68 24.65 -3.81
CA SER A 205 18.73 25.49 -4.53
C SER A 205 19.36 26.47 -5.52
N SER A 206 20.66 26.77 -5.40
CA SER A 206 21.38 27.60 -6.38
C SER A 206 21.63 26.89 -7.71
N ASP A 207 21.55 25.55 -7.72
CA ASP A 207 22.00 24.72 -8.84
C ASP A 207 20.83 24.03 -9.57
N GLU A 208 19.58 24.25 -9.12
CA GLU A 208 18.39 23.66 -9.76
C GLU A 208 17.87 24.48 -10.96
N PRO A 209 17.76 23.90 -12.16
CA PRO A 209 17.16 24.59 -13.30
C PRO A 209 15.61 24.64 -13.23
N GLY A 210 15.03 25.75 -13.70
CA GLY A 210 13.65 25.78 -14.21
C GLY A 210 12.50 25.70 -13.17
N VAL A 211 11.49 24.87 -13.47
CA VAL A 211 10.21 24.80 -12.72
C VAL A 211 10.39 24.20 -11.31
N PHE A 212 11.37 23.31 -11.15
CA PHE A 212 11.69 22.72 -9.84
C PHE A 212 12.23 23.73 -8.85
N ALA A 213 13.03 24.73 -9.25
CA ALA A 213 13.46 25.81 -8.36
C ALA A 213 12.29 26.59 -7.72
N LYS A 214 11.15 26.71 -8.42
CA LYS A 214 9.93 27.34 -7.89
C LYS A 214 9.14 26.42 -6.95
N ILE A 215 9.13 25.11 -7.25
CA ILE A 215 8.47 24.09 -6.44
C ILE A 215 9.28 23.82 -5.16
N SER A 216 10.60 23.67 -5.26
CA SER A 216 11.52 23.47 -4.13
C SER A 216 11.54 24.67 -3.19
N LYS A 217 11.59 25.91 -3.70
CA LYS A 217 11.46 27.12 -2.87
C LYS A 217 10.11 27.20 -2.12
N LYS A 218 9.04 26.64 -2.70
CA LYS A 218 7.70 26.60 -2.08
C LYS A 218 7.53 25.42 -1.11
N LEU A 219 8.17 24.27 -1.37
CA LEU A 219 8.08 23.04 -0.57
C LEU A 219 9.08 22.98 0.58
N PHE A 220 10.25 23.59 0.43
CA PHE A 220 11.36 23.43 1.36
C PHE A 220 11.81 24.71 2.04
N GLY A 221 11.34 25.88 1.58
CA GLY A 221 11.66 27.18 2.15
C GLY A 221 13.15 27.54 1.97
N ALA A 222 13.41 28.82 1.70
CA ALA A 222 14.74 29.41 1.87
C ALA A 222 14.80 30.04 3.26
#